data_AF-A0A4P5V4W2-F1
#
_entry.id   AF-A0A4P5V4W2-F1
#
_cell.length_a   1.000
_cell.length_b   1.000
_cell.length_c   1.000
_cell.angle_alpha   90.00
_cell.angle_beta   90.00
_cell.angle_gamma   90.00
#
_symmetry.space_group_name_H-M   'P 1'
#
loop_
_entity.id
_entity.type
_entity.pdbx_description
1 polymer ?
#
loop_
_entity_poly.entity_id
_entity_poly.type
_entity_poly.pdbx_seq_one_letter_code
_entity_poly.pdbx_strand_id
1 'polypeptide(L)'
;MQLFFSRMPLAGRLILDTGMLIATIALIDPRASGLSVHEWVGIVLGAVLFVHITLNWQWVVAVTKKMFASLPRETRINQILNGLLFIFMAVAVGSGIAISEEALPSLGILTSGSRVWMNVHGLSANAFLILIGAHVAMNWQWVMRTVRRIAGKTVRKNPSLRPAQARGGITVNLPTGA
;
A
#
# COMPACT_ATOMS: atom_id res chain seq x y z
N MET A 1 21.73 -6.27 -9.78
CA MET A 1 20.73 -5.19 -9.56
C MET A 1 19.89 -5.38 -8.28
N GLN A 2 20.44 -5.90 -7.17
CA GLN A 2 19.66 -6.23 -5.95
C GLN A 2 19.92 -5.30 -4.75
N LEU A 3 20.87 -4.35 -4.85
CA LEU A 3 21.31 -3.53 -3.72
C LEU A 3 20.63 -2.16 -3.61
N PHE A 4 19.90 -1.70 -4.65
CA PHE A 4 19.35 -0.34 -4.66
C PHE A 4 17.99 -0.23 -3.93
N PHE A 5 17.15 -1.27 -3.99
CA PHE A 5 15.77 -1.19 -3.51
C PHE A 5 15.59 -1.49 -2.00
N SER A 6 16.63 -1.95 -1.31
CA SER A 6 16.58 -2.30 0.11
C SER A 6 16.62 -1.12 1.08
N ARG A 7 16.67 0.14 0.60
CA ARG A 7 16.88 1.32 1.46
C ARG A 7 15.86 2.46 1.29
N MET A 8 14.67 2.20 0.74
CA MET A 8 13.64 3.24 0.80
C MET A 8 13.07 3.38 2.22
N PRO A 9 13.14 4.57 2.84
CA PRO A 9 12.57 4.81 4.15
C PRO A 9 11.05 4.60 4.12
N LEU A 10 10.47 4.19 5.26
CA LEU A 10 9.03 3.93 5.42
C LEU A 10 8.16 5.07 4.87
N ALA A 11 8.59 6.33 5.05
CA ALA A 11 7.91 7.50 4.54
C ALA A 11 7.73 7.49 3.01
N GLY A 12 8.74 7.07 2.25
CA GLY A 12 8.65 7.03 0.79
C GLY A 12 7.61 6.02 0.28
N ARG A 13 7.52 4.86 0.94
CA ARG A 13 6.51 3.84 0.62
C ARG A 13 5.10 4.35 0.90
N LEU A 14 4.90 5.00 2.05
CA LEU A 14 3.62 5.59 2.42
C LEU A 14 3.19 6.72 1.48
N ILE A 15 4.11 7.57 1.04
CA ILE A 15 3.82 8.62 0.05
C ILE A 15 3.35 8.00 -1.27
N LEU A 16 4.04 6.95 -1.73
CA LEU A 16 3.68 6.24 -2.95
C LEU A 16 2.27 5.64 -2.83
N ASP A 17 1.98 4.92 -1.74
CA ASP A 17 0.68 4.30 -1.49
C ASP A 17 -0.44 5.34 -1.36
N THR A 18 -0.17 6.45 -0.68
CA THR A 18 -1.12 7.58 -0.55
C THR A 18 -1.37 8.24 -1.90
N GLY A 19 -0.33 8.44 -2.71
CA GLY A 19 -0.44 8.99 -4.06
C GLY A 19 -1.28 8.12 -4.97
N MET A 20 -1.08 6.80 -4.94
CA MET A 20 -1.91 5.84 -5.69
C MET A 20 -3.37 5.86 -5.23
N LEU A 21 -3.62 5.99 -3.92
CA LEU A 21 -4.97 6.10 -3.38
C LEU A 21 -5.68 7.38 -3.86
N ILE A 22 -4.98 8.52 -3.84
CA ILE A 22 -5.53 9.80 -4.35
C ILE A 22 -5.81 9.71 -5.86
N ALA A 23 -4.88 9.16 -6.64
CA ALA A 23 -5.08 8.95 -8.07
C ALA A 23 -6.28 8.04 -8.36
N THR A 24 -6.45 6.97 -7.57
CA THR A 24 -7.61 6.08 -7.66
C THR A 24 -8.91 6.86 -7.42
N ILE A 25 -8.96 7.73 -6.41
CA ILE A 25 -10.15 8.55 -6.11
C ILE A 25 -10.48 9.47 -7.30
N ALA A 26 -9.47 10.09 -7.91
CA ALA A 26 -9.64 10.93 -9.10
C ALA A 26 -10.21 10.14 -10.30
N LEU A 27 -9.92 8.84 -10.39
CA LEU A 27 -10.36 7.96 -11.48
C LEU A 27 -11.77 7.37 -11.30
N ILE A 28 -12.43 7.57 -10.14
CA ILE A 28 -13.74 6.95 -9.86
C ILE A 28 -14.81 7.38 -10.87
N ASP A 29 -14.84 8.67 -11.24
CA ASP A 29 -15.83 9.19 -12.16
C ASP A 29 -15.18 9.97 -13.32
N PRO A 30 -15.11 9.38 -14.53
CA PRO A 30 -14.61 10.07 -15.71
C PRO A 30 -15.52 11.21 -16.17
N ARG A 31 -16.81 11.25 -15.80
CA ARG A 31 -17.71 12.35 -16.15
C ARG A 31 -17.41 13.60 -15.33
N ALA A 32 -16.95 13.42 -14.09
CA ALA A 32 -16.56 14.51 -13.21
C ALA A 32 -15.16 15.05 -13.54
N SER A 33 -14.21 14.19 -13.90
CA SER A 33 -12.81 14.56 -14.17
C SER A 33 -12.53 14.89 -15.65
N GLY A 34 -13.36 14.41 -16.58
CA GLY A 34 -13.12 14.48 -18.01
C GLY A 34 -12.37 13.25 -18.53
N LEU A 35 -12.73 12.79 -19.73
CA LEU A 35 -12.18 11.56 -20.32
C LEU A 35 -10.65 11.63 -20.48
N SER A 36 -10.13 12.71 -21.05
CA SER A 36 -8.69 12.96 -21.18
C SER A 36 -7.93 12.79 -19.86
N VAL A 37 -8.46 13.40 -18.79
CA VAL A 37 -7.83 13.37 -17.46
C VAL A 37 -7.86 11.95 -16.91
N HIS A 38 -8.98 11.25 -17.05
CA HIS A 38 -9.10 9.86 -16.62
C HIS A 38 -8.06 8.96 -17.31
N GLU A 39 -7.88 9.11 -18.62
CA GLU A 39 -6.91 8.29 -19.37
C GLU A 39 -5.47 8.61 -18.98
N TRP A 40 -5.08 9.88 -18.93
CA TRP A 40 -3.71 10.28 -18.58
C TRP A 40 -3.36 9.91 -17.13
N VAL A 41 -4.28 10.14 -16.18
CA VAL A 41 -4.08 9.74 -14.79
C VAL A 41 -4.01 8.22 -14.68
N GLY A 42 -4.81 7.48 -15.44
CA GLY A 42 -4.75 6.01 -15.51
C GLY A 42 -3.41 5.49 -16.02
N ILE A 43 -2.84 6.10 -17.06
CA ILE A 43 -1.52 5.75 -17.60
C ILE A 43 -0.41 6.02 -16.57
N VAL A 44 -0.44 7.21 -15.95
CA VAL A 44 0.52 7.56 -14.89
C VAL A 44 0.39 6.61 -13.70
N LEU A 45 -0.83 6.27 -13.29
CA LEU A 45 -1.08 5.29 -12.23
C LEU A 45 -0.50 3.91 -12.61
N GLY A 46 -0.63 3.49 -13.86
CA GLY A 46 0.00 2.28 -14.38
C GLY A 46 1.53 2.27 -14.24
N ALA A 47 2.18 3.39 -14.58
CA ALA A 47 3.63 3.54 -14.41
C ALA A 47 4.04 3.51 -12.92
N VAL A 48 3.30 4.23 -12.05
CA VAL A 48 3.53 4.22 -10.60
C VAL A 48 3.33 2.83 -10.01
N LEU A 49 2.31 2.09 -10.47
CA LEU A 49 2.06 0.72 -10.06
C LEU A 49 3.24 -0.19 -10.45
N PHE A 50 3.76 -0.07 -11.67
CA PHE A 50 4.95 -0.83 -12.08
C PHE A 50 6.15 -0.58 -11.17
N VAL A 51 6.38 0.68 -10.80
CA VAL A 51 7.42 1.04 -9.81
C VAL A 51 7.10 0.42 -8.45
N HIS A 52 5.87 0.54 -7.95
CA HIS A 52 5.44 -0.05 -6.68
C HIS A 52 5.75 -1.55 -6.61
N ILE A 53 5.44 -2.29 -7.66
CA ILE A 53 5.64 -3.74 -7.73
C ILE A 53 7.12 -4.08 -7.75
N THR A 54 7.90 -3.36 -8.55
CA THR A 54 9.36 -3.56 -8.63
C THR A 54 10.03 -3.31 -7.28
N LEU A 55 9.62 -2.25 -6.56
CA LEU A 55 10.10 -1.94 -5.22
C LEU A 55 9.73 -3.02 -4.20
N ASN A 56 8.57 -3.65 -4.38
CA ASN A 56 8.03 -4.68 -3.50
C ASN A 56 8.22 -6.11 -4.06
N TRP A 57 9.16 -6.32 -4.99
CA TRP A 57 9.31 -7.62 -5.67
C TRP A 57 9.55 -8.79 -4.72
N GLN A 58 10.36 -8.58 -3.67
CA GLN A 58 10.58 -9.62 -2.65
C GLN A 58 9.30 -10.00 -1.91
N TRP A 59 8.43 -9.02 -1.65
CA TRP A 59 7.12 -9.28 -1.04
C TRP A 59 6.24 -10.08 -2.00
N VAL A 60 6.24 -9.75 -3.30
CA VAL A 60 5.51 -10.52 -4.33
C VAL A 60 5.95 -11.98 -4.31
N VAL A 61 7.26 -12.24 -4.42
CA VAL A 61 7.81 -13.60 -4.38
C VAL A 61 7.47 -14.32 -3.07
N ALA A 62 7.55 -13.62 -1.93
CA ALA A 62 7.23 -14.20 -0.64
C ALA A 62 5.74 -14.55 -0.51
N VAL A 63 4.84 -13.69 -1.01
CA VAL A 63 3.40 -13.95 -1.05
C VAL A 63 3.11 -15.15 -1.94
N THR A 64 3.65 -15.19 -3.17
CA THR A 64 3.45 -16.32 -4.09
C THR A 64 3.92 -17.64 -3.49
N LYS A 65 5.10 -17.67 -2.85
CA LYS A 65 5.61 -18.88 -2.20
C LYS A 65 4.78 -19.32 -1.00
N LYS A 66 4.20 -18.38 -0.27
CA LYS A 66 3.44 -18.65 0.96
C LYS A 66 1.94 -18.83 0.74
N MET A 67 1.45 -18.76 -0.51
CA MET A 67 0.03 -19.05 -0.82
C MET A 67 -0.41 -20.46 -0.37
N PHE A 68 0.53 -21.40 -0.30
CA PHE A 68 0.29 -22.79 0.14
C PHE A 68 0.79 -23.08 1.56
N ALA A 69 1.34 -22.10 2.26
CA ALA A 69 1.81 -22.26 3.63
C ALA A 69 0.64 -22.16 4.62
N SER A 70 0.72 -22.90 5.73
CA SER A 70 -0.22 -22.74 6.84
C SER A 70 0.09 -21.41 7.55
N LEU A 71 -0.85 -20.47 7.46
CA LEU A 71 -0.75 -19.14 8.04
C LEU A 71 -1.96 -18.85 8.92
N PRO A 72 -1.82 -17.97 9.94
CA PRO A 72 -2.96 -17.46 10.69
C PRO A 72 -4.04 -16.92 9.74
N ARG A 73 -5.31 -17.17 10.06
CA ARG A 73 -6.46 -16.83 9.19
C ARG A 73 -6.46 -15.37 8.75
N GLU A 74 -6.18 -14.45 9.67
CA GLU A 74 -6.11 -13.01 9.38
C GLU A 74 -5.01 -12.67 8.36
N THR A 75 -3.80 -13.22 8.54
CA THR A 75 -2.68 -13.04 7.61
C THR A 75 -3.02 -13.59 6.23
N ARG A 76 -3.69 -14.75 6.17
CA ARG A 76 -4.11 -15.36 4.90
C ARG A 76 -5.15 -14.51 4.17
N ILE A 77 -6.15 -13.99 4.87
CA ILE A 77 -7.16 -13.10 4.28
C ILE A 77 -6.50 -11.82 3.73
N ASN A 78 -5.59 -11.21 4.50
CA ASN A 78 -4.87 -10.01 4.06
C ASN A 78 -4.01 -10.28 2.82
N GLN A 79 -3.32 -11.42 2.78
CA GLN A 79 -2.55 -11.82 1.59
C GLN A 79 -3.44 -12.04 0.36
N ILE A 80 -4.57 -12.74 0.49
CA ILE A 80 -5.51 -12.94 -0.61
C ILE A 80 -6.05 -11.60 -1.10
N LEU A 81 -6.46 -10.73 -0.18
CA LEU A 81 -7.00 -9.42 -0.51
C LEU A 81 -5.99 -8.56 -1.27
N ASN A 82 -4.72 -8.55 -0.85
CA ASN A 82 -3.65 -7.83 -1.54
C ASN A 82 -3.35 -8.43 -2.92
N GLY A 83 -3.38 -9.76 -3.04
CA GLY A 83 -3.25 -10.44 -4.34
C GLY A 83 -4.37 -10.08 -5.30
N LEU A 84 -5.63 -10.08 -4.82
CA LEU A 84 -6.78 -9.67 -5.62
C LEU A 84 -6.70 -8.20 -6.02
N LEU A 85 -6.33 -7.31 -5.09
CA LEU A 85 -6.13 -5.88 -5.40
C LEU A 85 -5.13 -5.68 -6.52
N PHE A 86 -3.99 -6.37 -6.46
CA PHE A 86 -2.98 -6.32 -7.49
C PHE A 86 -3.52 -6.80 -8.85
N ILE A 87 -4.20 -7.94 -8.88
CA ILE A 87 -4.74 -8.53 -10.12
C ILE A 87 -5.77 -7.58 -10.74
N PHE A 88 -6.77 -7.15 -9.96
CA PHE A 88 -7.84 -6.31 -10.48
C PHE A 88 -7.35 -4.92 -10.90
N MET A 89 -6.38 -4.33 -10.19
CA MET A 89 -5.75 -3.09 -10.61
C MET A 89 -5.00 -3.27 -11.94
N ALA A 90 -4.20 -4.33 -12.08
CA ALA A 90 -3.44 -4.59 -13.30
C ALA A 90 -4.38 -4.81 -14.50
N VAL A 91 -5.47 -5.54 -14.31
CA VAL A 91 -6.50 -5.76 -15.34
C VAL A 91 -7.21 -4.45 -15.67
N ALA A 92 -7.59 -3.64 -14.68
CA ALA A 92 -8.26 -2.36 -14.90
C ALA A 92 -7.38 -1.38 -15.68
N VAL A 93 -6.11 -1.22 -15.28
CA VAL A 93 -5.14 -0.39 -16.00
C VAL A 93 -4.91 -0.91 -17.42
N GLY A 94 -4.64 -2.21 -17.58
CA GLY A 94 -4.34 -2.78 -18.89
C GLY A 94 -5.53 -2.69 -19.86
N SER A 95 -6.74 -2.97 -19.39
CA SER A 95 -7.96 -2.83 -20.19
C SER A 95 -8.34 -1.37 -20.44
N GLY A 96 -8.05 -0.45 -19.51
CA GLY A 96 -8.23 1.00 -19.68
C GLY A 96 -7.32 1.56 -20.78
N ILE A 97 -6.06 1.14 -20.79
CA ILE A 97 -5.11 1.46 -21.87
C ILE A 97 -5.66 0.90 -23.21
N ALA A 98 -6.18 -0.33 -23.23
CA ALA A 98 -6.71 -0.93 -24.45
C ALA A 98 -7.93 -0.20 -25.06
N ILE A 99 -8.70 0.52 -24.24
CA ILE A 99 -9.88 1.30 -24.68
C ILE A 99 -9.63 2.81 -24.76
N SER A 100 -8.40 3.29 -24.59
CA SER A 100 -8.10 4.74 -24.61
C SER A 100 -8.51 5.37 -25.94
N GLU A 101 -9.26 6.48 -25.86
CA GLU A 101 -9.80 7.22 -27.00
C GLU A 101 -9.07 8.55 -27.25
N GLU A 102 -8.45 9.14 -26.23
CA GLU A 102 -7.77 10.44 -26.34
C GLU A 102 -6.26 10.34 -26.13
N ALA A 103 -5.81 9.69 -25.06
CA ALA A 103 -4.40 9.67 -24.66
C ALA A 103 -3.53 8.87 -25.65
N LEU A 104 -3.86 7.60 -25.94
CA LEU A 104 -3.07 6.80 -26.89
C LEU A 104 -3.17 7.31 -28.34
N PRO A 105 -4.35 7.68 -28.85
CA PRO A 105 -4.44 8.28 -30.18
C PRO A 105 -3.65 9.59 -30.32
N SER A 106 -3.55 10.42 -29.26
CA SER A 106 -2.69 11.61 -29.27
C SER A 106 -1.19 11.29 -29.42
N LEU A 107 -0.79 10.05 -29.11
CA LEU A 107 0.57 9.53 -29.32
C LEU A 107 0.72 8.76 -30.64
N GLY A 108 -0.31 8.74 -31.49
CA GLY A 108 -0.33 8.01 -32.77
C GLY A 108 -0.56 6.50 -32.64
N ILE A 109 -0.97 6.01 -31.46
CA ILE A 109 -1.25 4.60 -31.20
C ILE A 109 -2.75 4.35 -31.39
N LEU A 110 -3.11 3.51 -32.37
CA LEU A 110 -4.49 3.14 -32.63
C LEU A 110 -4.95 2.04 -31.66
N THR A 111 -6.08 2.26 -31.01
CA THR A 111 -6.73 1.32 -30.09
C THR A 111 -7.99 0.76 -30.73
N SER A 112 -8.30 -0.51 -30.44
CA SER A 112 -9.60 -1.09 -30.77
C SER A 112 -10.47 -1.04 -29.52
N GLY A 113 -11.30 0.00 -29.41
CA GLY A 113 -12.29 0.20 -28.34
C GLY A 113 -13.38 -0.86 -28.33
N SER A 114 -13.00 -2.13 -28.17
CA SER A 114 -13.93 -3.25 -28.25
C SER A 114 -14.80 -3.31 -27.01
N ARG A 115 -16.05 -3.75 -27.19
CA ARG A 115 -17.01 -3.93 -26.09
C ARG A 115 -16.49 -4.88 -25.01
N VAL A 116 -15.67 -5.85 -25.39
CA VAL A 116 -15.03 -6.79 -24.45
C VAL A 116 -14.12 -6.04 -23.50
N TRP A 117 -13.23 -5.18 -24.01
CA TRP A 117 -12.31 -4.42 -23.17
C TRP A 117 -13.02 -3.42 -22.27
N MET A 118 -14.09 -2.76 -22.77
CA MET A 118 -14.93 -1.88 -21.94
C MET A 118 -15.55 -2.64 -20.75
N ASN A 119 -16.08 -3.84 -21.01
CA ASN A 119 -16.69 -4.65 -19.95
C ASN A 119 -15.65 -5.15 -18.95
N VAL A 120 -14.48 -5.59 -19.44
CA VAL A 120 -13.35 -6.01 -18.58
C VAL A 120 -12.88 -4.86 -17.71
N HIS A 121 -12.72 -3.66 -18.27
CA HIS A 121 -12.35 -2.46 -17.53
C HIS A 121 -13.39 -2.12 -16.46
N GLY A 122 -14.67 -2.03 -16.83
CA GLY A 122 -15.74 -1.71 -15.88
C GLY A 122 -15.87 -2.72 -14.75
N LEU A 123 -15.83 -4.03 -15.06
CA LEU A 123 -15.92 -5.08 -14.04
C LEU A 123 -14.71 -5.06 -13.11
N SER A 124 -13.51 -4.95 -13.67
CA SER A 124 -12.28 -4.97 -12.88
C SER A 124 -12.11 -3.72 -12.02
N ALA A 125 -12.45 -2.54 -12.54
CA ALA A 125 -12.45 -1.29 -11.80
C ALA A 125 -13.44 -1.33 -10.62
N ASN A 126 -14.68 -1.79 -10.86
CA ASN A 126 -15.68 -1.92 -9.80
C ASN A 126 -15.25 -2.90 -8.71
N ALA A 127 -14.72 -4.08 -9.10
CA ALA A 127 -14.18 -5.05 -8.16
C ALA A 127 -13.01 -4.46 -7.36
N PHE A 128 -12.10 -3.74 -8.02
CA PHE A 128 -10.99 -3.06 -7.37
C PHE A 128 -11.46 -2.05 -6.31
N LEU A 129 -12.47 -1.22 -6.62
CA LEU A 129 -13.02 -0.24 -5.67
C LEU A 129 -13.61 -0.89 -4.41
N ILE A 130 -14.29 -2.03 -4.56
CA ILE A 130 -14.81 -2.79 -3.41
C ILE A 130 -13.65 -3.36 -2.58
N LEU A 131 -12.65 -3.94 -3.24
CA LEU A 131 -11.51 -4.57 -2.59
C LEU A 131 -10.64 -3.54 -1.85
N ILE A 132 -10.45 -2.34 -2.40
CA ILE A 132 -9.62 -1.31 -1.75
C ILE A 132 -10.34 -0.77 -0.51
N GLY A 133 -11.66 -0.60 -0.56
CA GLY A 133 -12.47 -0.28 0.61
C GLY A 133 -12.33 -1.34 1.71
N ALA A 134 -12.46 -2.63 1.37
CA ALA A 134 -12.27 -3.72 2.30
C ALA A 134 -10.85 -3.75 2.89
N HIS A 135 -9.84 -3.50 2.06
CA HIS A 135 -8.44 -3.48 2.49
C HIS A 135 -8.16 -2.35 3.47
N VAL A 136 -8.64 -1.13 3.19
CA VAL A 136 -8.48 0.02 4.09
C VAL A 136 -9.23 -0.23 5.41
N ALA A 137 -10.46 -0.74 5.34
CA ALA A 137 -11.26 -1.04 6.54
C ALA A 137 -10.59 -2.07 7.45
N MET A 138 -10.08 -3.17 6.89
CA MET A 138 -9.39 -4.22 7.65
C MET A 138 -8.09 -3.71 8.27
N ASN A 139 -7.36 -2.82 7.59
CA ASN A 139 -6.10 -2.28 8.06
C ASN A 139 -6.24 -0.94 8.83
N TRP A 140 -7.46 -0.49 9.13
CA TRP A 140 -7.75 0.84 9.67
C TRP A 140 -6.99 1.17 10.95
N GLN A 141 -6.91 0.20 11.88
CA GLN A 141 -6.17 0.39 13.13
C GLN A 141 -4.68 0.63 12.90
N TRP A 142 -4.08 -0.08 11.92
CA TRP A 142 -2.69 0.10 11.56
C TRP A 142 -2.46 1.46 10.90
N VAL A 143 -3.36 1.88 10.00
CA VAL A 143 -3.30 3.20 9.35
C VAL A 143 -3.32 4.31 10.42
N MET A 144 -4.27 4.28 11.36
CA MET A 144 -4.38 5.31 12.39
C MET A 144 -3.17 5.34 13.33
N ARG A 145 -2.61 4.17 13.68
CA ARG A 145 -1.37 4.10 14.47
C ARG A 145 -0.19 4.73 13.73
N THR A 146 -0.06 4.46 12.43
CA THR A 146 1.01 5.00 11.59
C THR A 146 0.89 6.52 11.44
N VAL A 147 -0.31 7.03 11.13
CA VAL A 147 -0.59 8.46 11.03
C VAL A 147 -0.27 9.19 12.34
N ARG A 148 -0.71 8.66 13.49
CA ARG A 148 -0.41 9.25 14.81
C ARG A 148 1.10 9.30 15.10
N ARG A 149 1.84 8.25 14.71
CA ARG A 149 3.30 8.16 14.88
C ARG A 149 4.04 9.21 14.05
N ILE A 150 3.61 9.43 12.80
CA ILE A 150 4.21 10.44 11.91
C ILE A 150 3.86 11.85 12.39
N ALA A 151 2.62 12.08 12.85
CA ALA A 151 2.17 13.36 13.39
C ALA A 151 2.75 13.72 14.78
N GLY A 152 3.84 13.07 15.22
CA GLY A 152 4.53 13.40 16.46
C GLY A 152 3.81 12.99 17.76
N LYS A 153 2.63 12.36 17.68
CA LYS A 153 1.95 11.77 18.85
C LYS A 153 2.61 10.45 19.18
N THR A 154 3.77 10.55 19.84
CA THR A 154 4.42 9.42 20.50
C THR A 154 3.39 8.81 21.46
N VAL A 155 2.85 7.63 21.13
CA VAL A 155 2.19 6.81 22.14
C VAL A 155 3.26 6.51 23.16
N ARG A 156 3.19 7.24 24.28
CA ARG A 156 4.10 7.19 25.42
C ARG A 156 4.41 5.72 25.73
N LYS A 157 5.67 5.30 25.57
CA LYS A 157 6.14 4.03 26.19
C LYS A 157 5.89 4.22 27.68
N ASN A 158 5.04 3.39 28.27
CA ASN A 158 4.82 3.41 29.71
C ASN A 158 6.15 3.04 30.39
N PRO A 159 6.81 3.93 31.16
CA PRO A 159 8.10 3.64 31.79
C PRO A 159 7.98 2.72 33.01
N SER A 160 6.78 2.26 33.37
CA SER A 160 6.52 1.56 34.62
C SER A 160 6.69 0.04 34.49
N LEU A 161 7.88 -0.42 34.10
CA LEU A 161 8.42 -1.73 34.48
C LEU A 161 9.95 -1.60 34.61
N ARG A 162 10.41 -0.80 35.57
CA ARG A 162 11.73 -1.06 36.17
C ARG A 162 11.53 -2.20 37.18
N PRO A 163 12.28 -3.31 37.08
CA PRO A 163 12.27 -4.32 38.13
C PRO A 163 12.74 -3.64 39.43
N ALA A 164 11.98 -3.84 40.50
CA ALA A 164 12.39 -3.48 41.85
C ALA A 164 13.60 -4.35 42.26
N GLN A 165 14.79 -4.00 41.79
CA GLN A 165 16.05 -4.64 42.20
C GLN A 165 17.20 -3.62 42.20
N ALA A 166 17.26 -2.84 43.27
CA ALA A 166 18.49 -2.37 43.89
C ALA A 166 18.23 -2.44 45.40
N ARG A 167 18.26 -3.65 45.97
CA ARG A 167 19.36 -4.11 46.83
C ARG A 167 19.77 -3.05 47.85
N GLY A 168 19.40 -3.31 49.10
CA GLY A 168 19.76 -2.51 50.25
C GLY A 168 21.25 -2.24 50.31
N GLY A 169 21.59 -0.95 50.38
CA GLY A 169 22.89 -0.51 50.84
C GLY A 169 22.96 -0.78 52.34
N ILE A 170 23.85 -1.69 52.73
CA ILE A 170 24.33 -1.81 54.10
C ILE A 170 25.08 -0.52 54.41
N THR A 171 24.59 0.28 55.33
CA THR A 171 25.32 1.44 55.87
C THR A 171 26.41 0.92 56.80
N VAL A 172 27.66 0.85 56.32
CA VAL A 172 28.83 0.67 57.19
C VAL A 172 29.12 2.02 57.83
N ASN A 173 28.74 2.15 59.10
CA ASN A 173 29.06 3.29 59.94
C ASN A 173 30.46 3.05 60.53
N LEU A 174 31.47 3.80 60.06
CA LEU A 174 32.81 3.76 60.66
C LEU A 174 32.84 4.71 61.86
N PRO A 175 33.23 4.25 63.06
CA PRO A 175 33.36 5.11 64.22
C PRO A 175 34.53 6.09 64.03
N THR A 176 34.23 7.38 64.15
CA THR A 176 35.21 8.43 64.42
C THR A 176 35.76 8.24 65.83
N GLY A 177 37.08 8.10 65.97
CA GLY A 177 37.74 8.18 67.27
C GLY A 177 39.20 7.77 67.27
N ALA A 178 40.10 8.75 67.12
CA ALA A 178 41.27 9.04 67.96
C ALA A 178 42.13 10.11 67.28
#